data_AF-A0A8J6PAD7-F1
#
_entry.id   AF-A0A8J6PAD7-F1
#
_cell.length_a   1.000
_cell.length_b   1.000
_cell.length_c   1.000
_cell.angle_alpha   90.00
_cell.angle_beta   90.00
_cell.angle_gamma   90.00
#
_symmetry.space_group_name_H-M   'P 1'
#
loop_
_entity.id
_entity.type
_entity.pdbx_description
1 polymer ?
#
loop_
_entity_poly.entity_id
_entity_poly.type
_entity_poly.pdbx_seq_one_letter_code
_entity_poly.pdbx_strand_id
1 'polypeptide(L)'
;MSNQENMYTDAFPIGKIFPFVVVVVVLMLSVSSAIEWYADEVSLPRYCENPEEALRYLKANLQDERPAGDGARRPYLIAAKLIFLVPRDGGESLDDYLDRVELEIRSRCG
;
A
#
# COMPACT_ATOMS: atom_id res chain seq x y z
N MET A 1 -48.54 -39.77 16.19
CA MET A 1 -47.20 -40.19 15.72
C MET A 1 -46.39 -38.93 15.53
N SER A 2 -45.60 -38.61 16.56
CA SER A 2 -44.73 -37.43 16.67
C SER A 2 -43.30 -37.93 16.57
N ASN A 3 -42.49 -37.43 15.63
CA ASN A 3 -41.02 -37.44 15.70
C ASN A 3 -40.42 -36.95 14.36
N GLN A 4 -40.47 -35.64 14.09
CA GLN A 4 -39.66 -35.06 13.01
C GLN A 4 -39.22 -33.61 13.28
N GLU A 5 -39.02 -33.20 14.53
CA GLU A 5 -38.64 -31.82 14.87
C GLU A 5 -37.16 -31.62 15.26
N ASN A 6 -36.31 -32.65 15.16
CA ASN A 6 -34.93 -32.59 15.68
C ASN A 6 -33.85 -32.81 14.61
N MET A 7 -33.95 -32.19 13.43
CA MET A 7 -32.95 -32.36 12.36
C MET A 7 -32.51 -31.06 11.68
N TYR A 8 -32.49 -29.93 12.40
CA TYR A 8 -31.89 -28.69 11.87
C TYR A 8 -31.39 -27.76 12.98
N THR A 9 -30.60 -28.25 13.92
CA THR A 9 -29.93 -27.35 14.89
C THR A 9 -28.57 -27.87 15.31
N ASP A 10 -27.82 -28.46 14.38
CA ASP A 10 -26.37 -28.39 14.47
C ASP A 10 -25.95 -27.06 13.86
N ALA A 11 -26.37 -25.97 14.54
CA ALA A 11 -25.75 -24.68 14.35
C ALA A 11 -24.26 -24.93 14.51
N PHE A 12 -23.47 -24.58 13.47
CA PHE A 12 -22.01 -24.57 13.53
C PHE A 12 -21.59 -24.17 14.95
N PRO A 13 -20.63 -24.84 15.61
CA PRO A 13 -20.21 -24.50 16.95
C PRO A 13 -19.42 -23.16 16.89
N ILE A 14 -20.12 -22.07 16.55
CA ILE A 14 -19.59 -20.73 16.33
C ILE A 14 -18.83 -20.32 17.58
N GLY A 15 -19.34 -20.65 18.78
CA GLY A 15 -18.64 -20.38 20.04
C GLY A 15 -17.26 -21.06 20.19
N LYS A 16 -17.03 -22.22 19.55
CA LYS A 16 -15.71 -22.89 19.55
C LYS A 16 -14.77 -22.38 18.46
N ILE A 17 -15.32 -21.90 17.34
CA ILE A 17 -14.56 -21.43 16.18
C ILE A 17 -14.23 -19.93 16.32
N PHE A 18 -15.03 -19.19 17.08
CA PHE A 18 -14.86 -17.77 17.37
C PHE A 18 -13.44 -17.38 17.80
N PRO A 19 -12.78 -18.05 18.78
CA PRO A 19 -11.40 -17.69 19.15
C PRO A 19 -10.42 -17.86 18.00
N PHE A 20 -10.58 -18.88 17.15
CA PHE A 20 -9.74 -19.07 15.97
C PHE A 20 -9.94 -17.96 14.94
N VAL A 21 -11.18 -17.56 14.67
CA VAL A 21 -11.50 -16.44 13.77
C VAL A 21 -10.90 -15.13 14.30
N VAL A 22 -11.02 -14.85 15.60
CA VAL A 22 -10.41 -13.68 16.22
C VAL A 22 -8.89 -13.68 16.06
N VAL A 23 -8.22 -14.82 16.28
CA VAL A 23 -6.77 -14.93 16.07
C VAL A 23 -6.39 -14.62 14.63
N VAL A 24 -7.09 -15.19 13.64
CA VAL A 24 -6.80 -14.94 12.22
C VAL A 24 -7.02 -13.46 11.86
N VAL A 25 -8.11 -12.86 12.33
CA VAL A 25 -8.40 -11.43 12.11
C VAL A 25 -7.32 -10.55 12.74
N VAL A 26 -6.93 -10.83 13.98
CA VAL A 26 -5.83 -10.09 14.66
C VAL A 26 -4.52 -10.25 13.89
N LEU A 27 -4.23 -11.43 13.37
CA LEU A 27 -3.01 -11.70 12.60
C LEU A 27 -3.01 -10.91 11.28
N MET A 28 -4.13 -10.87 10.56
CA MET A 28 -4.28 -10.04 9.36
C MET A 28 -4.14 -8.56 9.68
N LEU A 29 -4.80 -8.05 10.72
CA LEU A 29 -4.69 -6.65 11.13
C LEU A 29 -3.27 -6.28 11.55
N SER A 30 -2.57 -7.19 12.24
CA SER A 30 -1.17 -7.01 12.65
C SER A 30 -0.25 -6.90 11.44
N VAL A 31 -0.45 -7.74 10.41
CA VAL A 31 0.32 -7.67 9.16
C VAL A 31 0.04 -6.36 8.43
N SER A 32 -1.22 -5.95 8.29
CA SER A 32 -1.57 -4.68 7.64
C SER A 32 -0.94 -3.48 8.33
N SER A 33 -1.00 -3.40 9.66
CA SER A 33 -0.38 -2.32 10.43
C SER A 33 1.15 -2.33 10.35
N ALA A 34 1.78 -3.51 10.34
CA ALA A 34 3.22 -3.63 10.15
C ALA A 34 3.69 -3.19 8.75
N ILE A 35 2.85 -3.39 7.72
CA ILE A 35 3.16 -2.95 6.36
C ILE A 35 3.11 -1.43 6.24
N GLU A 36 2.12 -0.77 6.86
CA GLU A 36 2.04 0.70 6.92
C GLU A 36 3.28 1.28 7.62
N TRP A 37 3.65 0.72 8.79
CA TRP A 37 4.86 1.13 9.50
C TRP A 37 6.14 0.89 8.68
N TYR A 38 6.26 -0.24 7.99
CA TYR A 38 7.42 -0.52 7.13
C TYR A 38 7.49 0.39 5.89
N ALA A 39 6.33 0.69 5.30
CA ALA A 39 6.23 1.62 4.18
C ALA A 39 6.66 3.03 4.60
N ASP A 40 6.23 3.47 5.77
CA ASP A 40 6.52 4.78 6.34
C ASP A 40 7.95 4.92 6.86
N GLU A 41 8.45 3.96 7.64
CA GLU A 41 9.71 4.07 8.40
C GLU A 41 10.94 3.57 7.63
N VAL A 42 10.77 2.71 6.61
CA VAL A 42 11.90 2.07 5.91
C VAL A 42 11.95 2.42 4.43
N SER A 43 10.77 2.58 3.82
CA SER A 43 10.66 2.63 2.37
C SER A 43 10.83 4.04 1.78
N LEU A 44 10.33 5.05 2.49
CA LEU A 44 10.43 6.49 2.17
C LEU A 44 11.78 7.12 2.53
N PRO A 45 12.42 6.83 3.68
CA PRO A 45 13.72 7.41 4.01
C PRO A 45 14.82 7.06 3.01
N ARG A 46 14.66 5.97 2.26
CA ARG A 46 15.58 5.62 1.16
C ARG A 46 15.68 6.72 0.09
N TYR A 47 14.65 7.54 -0.06
CA TYR A 47 14.65 8.67 -0.98
C TYR A 47 15.27 9.94 -0.39
N CYS A 48 15.54 9.98 0.92
CA CYS A 48 16.22 11.10 1.56
C CYS A 48 17.68 11.26 1.11
N GLU A 49 18.31 10.18 0.63
CA GLU A 49 19.68 10.22 0.13
C GLU A 49 19.80 11.03 -1.18
N ASN A 50 18.79 10.93 -2.06
CA ASN A 50 18.73 11.64 -3.35
C ASN A 50 17.27 11.93 -3.78
N PRO A 51 16.59 12.90 -3.15
CA PRO A 51 15.17 13.17 -3.41
C PRO A 51 14.91 13.73 -4.81
N GLU A 52 15.80 14.58 -5.31
CA GLU A 52 15.72 15.19 -6.65
C GLU A 52 15.78 14.13 -7.75
N GLU A 53 16.63 13.10 -7.57
CA GLU A 53 16.76 12.02 -8.55
C GLU A 53 15.48 11.18 -8.62
N ALA A 54 14.86 10.92 -7.47
CA ALA A 54 13.61 10.18 -7.36
C ALA A 54 12.44 10.95 -7.99
N LEU A 55 12.34 12.26 -7.74
CA LEU A 55 11.36 13.15 -8.37
C LEU A 55 11.55 13.26 -9.88
N ARG A 56 12.80 13.30 -10.35
CA ARG A 56 13.11 13.28 -11.79
C ARG A 56 12.62 11.99 -12.45
N TYR A 57 12.82 10.83 -11.80
CA TYR A 57 12.30 9.56 -12.30
C TYR A 57 10.77 9.51 -12.29
N LEU A 58 10.14 10.04 -11.25
CA LEU A 58 8.69 10.15 -11.17
C LEU A 58 8.12 11.02 -12.29
N LYS A 59 8.68 12.21 -12.49
CA LYS A 59 8.28 13.14 -13.56
C LYS A 59 8.46 12.51 -14.94
N ALA A 60 9.61 11.91 -15.21
CA ALA A 60 9.86 11.22 -16.47
C ALA A 60 8.83 10.10 -16.69
N ASN A 61 8.56 9.29 -15.66
CA ASN A 61 7.62 8.17 -15.76
C ASN A 61 6.16 8.59 -16.03
N LEU A 62 5.76 9.77 -15.56
CA LEU A 62 4.40 10.30 -15.75
C LEU A 62 4.23 11.05 -17.08
N GLN A 63 5.33 11.48 -17.70
CA GLN A 63 5.32 12.20 -18.98
C GLN A 63 5.58 11.28 -20.18
N ASP A 64 6.29 10.17 -19.96
CA ASP A 64 6.68 9.26 -21.02
C ASP A 64 5.59 8.21 -21.28
N GLU A 65 5.27 7.98 -22.56
CA GLU A 65 4.22 7.04 -22.97
C GLU A 65 4.69 5.56 -22.84
N ARG A 66 6.01 5.35 -22.74
CA ARG A 66 6.65 4.04 -22.52
C ARG A 66 7.87 4.14 -21.60
N PRO A 67 7.67 4.37 -20.29
CA PRO A 67 8.76 4.71 -19.39
C PRO A 67 9.75 3.57 -19.11
N ALA A 68 9.39 2.32 -19.45
CA ALA A 68 10.25 1.15 -19.24
C ALA A 68 10.96 0.63 -20.52
N GLY A 69 10.38 0.83 -21.71
CA GLY A 69 10.91 0.36 -23.01
C GLY A 69 11.72 -0.96 -22.94
N ASP A 70 12.93 -0.94 -23.52
CA ASP A 70 13.98 -1.96 -23.35
C ASP A 70 15.06 -1.53 -22.32
N GLY A 71 14.77 -0.49 -21.53
CA GLY A 71 15.73 0.23 -20.69
C GLY A 71 15.90 -0.32 -19.28
N ALA A 72 16.72 0.38 -18.48
CA ALA A 72 16.92 0.05 -17.07
C ALA A 72 15.59 0.16 -16.30
N ARG A 73 15.20 -0.92 -15.60
CA ARG A 73 13.92 -1.00 -14.86
C ARG A 73 13.88 -0.17 -13.58
N ARG A 74 15.06 0.23 -13.07
CA ARG A 74 15.20 0.86 -11.75
C ARG A 74 14.46 2.21 -11.63
N PRO A 75 14.56 3.15 -12.58
CA PRO A 75 13.77 4.39 -12.59
C PRO A 75 12.25 4.15 -12.53
N TYR A 76 11.75 3.19 -13.32
CA TYR A 76 10.33 2.82 -13.33
C TYR A 76 9.88 2.28 -11.97
N LEU A 77 10.66 1.37 -11.36
CA LEU A 77 10.33 0.82 -10.05
C LEU A 77 10.33 1.89 -8.95
N ILE A 78 11.22 2.88 -9.05
CA ILE A 78 11.24 4.02 -8.13
C ILE A 78 9.96 4.86 -8.30
N ALA A 79 9.61 5.22 -9.53
CA ALA A 79 8.42 6.00 -9.82
C ALA A 79 7.13 5.27 -9.40
N ALA A 80 7.00 3.98 -9.73
CA ALA A 80 5.87 3.16 -9.34
C ALA A 80 5.72 3.07 -7.81
N LYS A 81 6.84 2.93 -7.09
CA LYS A 81 6.84 2.92 -5.63
C LYS A 81 6.40 4.27 -5.06
N LEU A 82 6.87 5.39 -5.62
CA LEU A 82 6.42 6.72 -5.20
C LEU A 82 4.93 6.95 -5.46
N ILE A 83 4.42 6.52 -6.62
CA ILE A 83 2.98 6.59 -6.94
C ILE A 83 2.15 5.75 -5.98
N PHE A 84 2.65 4.58 -5.60
CA PHE A 84 1.97 3.72 -4.62
C PHE A 84 1.94 4.34 -3.23
N LEU A 85 3.03 4.96 -2.79
CA LEU A 85 3.16 5.57 -1.46
C LEU A 85 2.41 6.90 -1.36
N VAL A 86 2.41 7.69 -2.43
CA VAL A 86 1.73 8.98 -2.52
C VAL A 86 0.86 8.97 -3.78
N PRO A 87 -0.40 8.48 -3.68
CA PRO A 87 -1.30 8.41 -4.82
C PRO A 87 -1.67 9.80 -5.34
N ARG A 88 -1.68 9.94 -6.67
CA ARG A 88 -2.17 11.14 -7.35
C ARG A 88 -3.70 11.17 -7.34
N ASP A 89 -4.26 12.34 -7.05
CA ASP A 89 -5.71 12.53 -7.13
C ASP A 89 -6.17 12.73 -8.58
N GLY A 90 -7.39 12.28 -8.89
CA GLY A 90 -7.90 12.28 -10.28
C GLY A 90 -8.05 13.67 -10.91
N GLY A 91 -8.16 14.73 -10.10
CA GLY A 91 -8.23 16.13 -10.54
C GLY A 91 -6.95 16.94 -10.32
N GLU A 92 -5.91 16.33 -9.76
CA GLU A 92 -4.68 17.02 -9.39
C GLU A 92 -3.82 17.27 -10.63
N SER A 93 -3.25 18.48 -10.77
CA SER A 93 -2.30 18.75 -11.85
C SER A 93 -0.99 17.97 -11.63
N LEU A 94 -0.20 17.77 -12.69
CA LEU A 94 1.07 17.05 -12.55
C LEU A 94 2.05 17.82 -11.65
N ASP A 95 2.09 19.15 -11.76
CA ASP A 95 2.99 19.98 -10.99
C ASP A 95 2.58 20.00 -9.50
N ASP A 96 1.29 20.16 -9.20
CA ASP A 96 0.78 20.09 -7.82
C ASP A 96 1.09 18.73 -7.17
N TYR A 97 0.98 17.65 -7.95
CA TYR A 97 1.32 16.31 -7.49
C TYR A 97 2.81 16.17 -7.16
N LEU A 98 3.70 16.66 -8.03
CA LEU A 98 5.14 16.59 -7.81
C LEU A 98 5.56 17.42 -6.59
N ASP A 99 4.99 18.61 -6.41
CA ASP A 99 5.24 19.47 -5.25
C ASP A 99 4.79 18.80 -3.95
N ARG A 100 3.63 18.13 -3.96
CA ARG A 100 3.14 17.36 -2.81
C ARG A 100 4.03 16.17 -2.48
N VAL A 101 4.48 15.43 -3.49
CA VAL A 101 5.42 14.31 -3.30
C VAL A 101 6.75 14.81 -2.75
N GLU A 102 7.28 15.93 -3.25
CA GLU A 102 8.50 16.55 -2.73
C GLU A 102 8.34 16.92 -1.25
N LEU A 103 7.20 17.54 -0.89
CA LEU A 103 6.91 17.92 0.48
C LEU A 103 6.77 16.72 1.42
N GLU A 104 6.16 15.63 0.95
CA GLU A 104 6.03 14.37 1.70
C GLU A 104 7.37 13.65 1.89
N ILE A 105 8.26 13.69 0.89
CA ILE A 105 9.63 13.18 1.04
C ILE A 105 10.36 14.04 2.07
N ARG A 106 10.33 15.37 1.92
CA ARG A 106 11.05 16.30 2.80
C ARG A 106 10.57 16.22 4.25
N SER A 107 9.25 16.13 4.48
CA SER A 107 8.67 16.02 5.83
C SER A 107 9.14 14.78 6.59
N ARG A 108 9.49 13.71 5.86
CA ARG A 108 9.98 12.44 6.42
C ARG A 108 11.50 12.35 6.52
N CYS A 109 12.23 13.25 5.87
CA CYS A 109 13.69 13.30 5.93
C CYS A 109 14.25 14.15 7.08
N GLY A 110 13.41 14.98 7.72
CA GLY A 110 13.79 15.86 8.83
C GLY A 110 14.27 17.23 8.39
#